data_AF-A0A847XIA1-F1
#
_entry.id   AF-A0A847XIA1-F1
#
_cell.length_a   1.000
_cell.length_b   1.000
_cell.length_c   1.000
_cell.angle_alpha   90.00
_cell.angle_beta   90.00
_cell.angle_gamma   90.00
#
_symmetry.space_group_name_H-M   'P 1'
#
loop_
_entity.id
_entity.type
_entity.pdbx_description
1 polymer ?
#
loop_
_entity_poly.entity_id
_entity_poly.type
_entity_poly.pdbx_seq_one_letter_code
_entity_poly.pdbx_strand_id
1 'polypeptide(L)'
;MPLTSKITAEELIMNNTMFPFFTVFLSEEKTDEVYKFMKNGASKSIESMVGFTGSKVKSNKFLRYCPICYREDMNELGESYWRRLHQVPGVLYCEKHEILLKDSQVLNTDSRIGYYCPDSSNCDFVESNIEYDDRIKKLNIEYIRNAKILLKQNYNRKESQFLINFYIDRLRDKGFTSKGGSIYMKELQREFLDYYSHDYLKLMQSDFDINREGNWVRLFVRNNNKIRSPLRHLLFIQFLDIDINEMFESKRAIGRIKITKKREPIFDLNTKREEWLKLIENNPGANRSELKEIGKGLHTYVYTYDREWYDKVTPKGKPGRMGGETVDWEKRDEECLQLSKKAVPKILNRDGKPIRIGVESIRREIGVRNWFYDKRLIKTYEYIDSVVEDIDSYRIRKIRWAINEMLEGNEKITPYKVQLYAGFGGNNKEVRLLIEKELQNMGILKEIK
;
A
#
# COMPACT_ATOMS: atom_id res chain seq x y z
N MET A 1 2.05 7.62 -39.68
CA MET A 1 1.92 9.02 -40.12
C MET A 1 2.11 9.07 -41.63
N PRO A 2 1.54 10.07 -42.34
CA PRO A 2 1.77 10.24 -43.76
C PRO A 2 3.27 10.30 -44.07
N LEU A 3 3.69 9.70 -45.19
CA LEU A 3 5.11 9.54 -45.56
C LEU A 3 5.87 10.86 -45.70
N THR A 4 5.18 11.98 -45.90
CA THR A 4 5.73 13.33 -46.05
C THR A 4 5.62 14.20 -44.80
N SER A 5 5.07 13.67 -43.70
CA SER A 5 4.88 14.42 -42.46
C SER A 5 6.22 14.75 -41.81
N LYS A 6 6.48 16.04 -41.56
CA LYS A 6 7.61 16.50 -40.73
C LYS A 6 7.38 16.30 -39.23
N ILE A 7 6.12 16.11 -38.83
CA ILE A 7 5.73 15.87 -37.44
C ILE A 7 6.25 14.49 -37.03
N THR A 8 6.90 14.41 -35.89
CA THR A 8 7.40 13.13 -35.32
C THR A 8 6.45 12.60 -34.24
N ALA A 9 6.50 11.28 -33.99
CA ALA A 9 5.72 10.69 -32.90
C ALA A 9 6.13 11.27 -31.53
N GLU A 10 7.42 11.59 -31.37
CA GLU A 10 7.95 12.25 -30.18
C GLU A 10 7.35 13.64 -30.00
N GLU A 11 7.31 14.44 -31.05
CA GLU A 11 6.71 15.78 -31.03
C GLU A 11 5.22 15.74 -30.68
N LEU A 12 4.45 14.80 -31.23
CA LEU A 12 3.05 14.61 -30.86
C LEU A 12 2.91 14.26 -29.38
N ILE A 13 3.67 13.28 -28.89
CA ILE A 13 3.60 12.84 -27.49
C ILE A 13 3.99 13.99 -26.55
N MET A 14 5.11 14.66 -26.78
CA MET A 14 5.63 15.70 -25.88
C MET A 14 4.82 16.99 -25.93
N ASN A 15 4.38 17.42 -27.12
CA ASN A 15 3.79 18.75 -27.30
C ASN A 15 2.27 18.76 -27.45
N ASN A 16 1.64 17.60 -27.71
CA ASN A 16 0.20 17.51 -27.98
C ASN A 16 -0.53 16.57 -27.01
N THR A 17 0.18 15.94 -26.07
CA THR A 17 -0.45 15.13 -25.00
C THR A 17 -0.04 15.61 -23.61
N MET A 18 -0.68 15.03 -22.59
CA MET A 18 -0.37 15.25 -21.18
C MET A 18 0.83 14.43 -20.67
N PHE A 19 1.57 13.75 -21.56
CA PHE A 19 2.69 12.89 -21.20
C PHE A 19 3.74 13.57 -20.30
N PRO A 20 4.24 14.79 -20.57
CA PRO A 20 5.22 15.42 -19.70
C PRO A 20 4.71 15.57 -18.26
N PHE A 21 3.48 16.04 -18.09
CA PHE A 21 2.87 16.25 -16.77
C PHE A 21 2.70 14.94 -15.98
N PHE A 22 2.23 13.87 -16.63
CA PHE A 22 1.97 12.60 -15.94
C PHE A 22 3.22 11.77 -15.66
N THR A 23 4.31 12.00 -16.38
CA THR A 23 5.54 11.19 -16.26
C THR A 23 6.67 11.87 -15.52
N VAL A 24 6.63 13.19 -15.30
CA VAL A 24 7.77 13.94 -14.74
C VAL A 24 8.22 13.44 -13.35
N PHE A 25 7.30 12.91 -12.53
CA PHE A 25 7.60 12.36 -11.20
C PHE A 25 7.82 10.84 -11.17
N LEU A 26 7.86 10.20 -12.35
CA LEU A 26 8.19 8.79 -12.49
C LEU A 26 9.71 8.60 -12.63
N SER A 27 10.18 7.36 -12.40
CA SER A 27 11.54 6.98 -12.79
C SER A 27 11.71 7.05 -14.31
N GLU A 28 12.96 7.13 -14.74
CA GLU A 28 13.32 7.13 -16.17
C GLU A 28 12.79 5.87 -16.86
N GLU A 29 13.02 4.70 -16.26
CA GLU A 29 12.52 3.40 -16.75
C GLU A 29 11.01 3.40 -17.00
N LYS A 30 10.21 3.91 -16.04
CA LYS A 30 8.74 3.95 -16.17
C LYS A 30 8.29 4.98 -17.19
N THR A 31 8.99 6.12 -17.27
CA THR A 31 8.73 7.14 -18.28
C THR A 31 8.91 6.56 -19.68
N ASP A 32 10.00 5.83 -19.90
CA ASP A 32 10.31 5.17 -21.16
C ASP A 32 9.30 4.07 -21.51
N GLU A 33 8.85 3.30 -20.52
CA GLU A 33 7.79 2.30 -20.69
C GLU A 33 6.49 2.97 -21.17
N VAL A 34 6.05 4.05 -20.52
CA VAL A 34 4.86 4.81 -20.92
C VAL A 34 5.05 5.40 -22.33
N TYR A 35 6.21 5.96 -22.63
CA TYR A 35 6.51 6.51 -23.96
C TYR A 35 6.40 5.44 -25.05
N LYS A 36 7.01 4.26 -24.84
CA LYS A 36 6.96 3.14 -25.77
C LYS A 36 5.52 2.66 -26.01
N PHE A 37 4.70 2.60 -24.97
CA PHE A 37 3.29 2.23 -25.10
C PHE A 37 2.47 3.27 -25.85
N MET A 38 2.72 4.56 -25.65
CA MET A 38 2.07 5.62 -26.43
C MET A 38 2.48 5.57 -27.90
N LYS A 39 3.74 5.23 -28.20
CA LYS A 39 4.27 5.18 -29.56
C LYS A 39 3.86 3.93 -30.35
N ASN A 40 3.87 2.75 -29.71
CA ASN A 40 3.74 1.46 -30.38
C ASN A 40 2.40 0.75 -30.08
N GLY A 41 1.55 1.34 -29.25
CA GLY A 41 0.31 0.71 -28.75
C GLY A 41 0.51 0.03 -27.40
N ALA A 42 -0.51 0.10 -26.55
CA ALA A 42 -0.45 -0.37 -25.17
C ALA A 42 -1.14 -1.73 -25.01
N SER A 43 -0.46 -2.70 -24.38
CA SER A 43 -1.07 -3.96 -23.91
C SER A 43 -1.67 -3.86 -22.50
N LYS A 44 -1.39 -2.76 -21.79
CA LYS A 44 -1.83 -2.45 -20.41
C LYS A 44 -2.42 -1.04 -20.34
N SER A 45 -3.21 -0.75 -19.30
CA SER A 45 -3.75 0.60 -19.07
C SER A 45 -2.63 1.58 -18.70
N ILE A 46 -2.40 2.60 -19.55
CA ILE A 46 -1.46 3.71 -19.29
C ILE A 46 -1.83 4.47 -18.03
N GLU A 47 -3.13 4.60 -17.73
CA GLU A 47 -3.63 5.30 -16.55
C GLU A 47 -3.14 4.66 -15.26
N SER A 48 -3.05 3.32 -15.23
CA SER A 48 -2.51 2.59 -14.09
C SER A 48 -1.01 2.82 -13.86
N MET A 49 -0.26 3.07 -14.93
CA MET A 49 1.19 3.29 -14.90
C MET A 49 1.57 4.71 -14.47
N VAL A 50 0.69 5.70 -14.69
CA VAL A 50 0.94 7.09 -14.30
C VAL A 50 0.28 7.48 -12.96
N GLY A 51 -0.25 6.51 -12.22
CA GLY A 51 -0.71 6.71 -10.84
C GLY A 51 -2.17 7.12 -10.67
N PHE A 52 -3.02 6.98 -11.71
CA PHE A 52 -4.47 7.21 -11.56
C PHE A 52 -5.13 6.12 -10.72
N THR A 53 -4.78 4.83 -10.91
CA THR A 53 -5.44 3.72 -10.18
C THR A 53 -5.07 3.70 -8.69
N GLY A 54 -3.85 4.12 -8.33
CA GLY A 54 -3.37 4.13 -6.95
C GLY A 54 -3.72 5.38 -6.15
N SER A 55 -4.14 6.46 -6.82
CA SER A 55 -4.54 7.72 -6.19
C SER A 55 -6.05 7.91 -6.26
N LYS A 56 -6.62 8.73 -5.35
CA LYS A 56 -8.04 9.12 -5.44
C LYS A 56 -8.28 10.27 -6.42
N VAL A 57 -7.22 10.73 -7.09
CA VAL A 57 -7.25 11.86 -8.02
C VAL A 57 -7.63 11.32 -9.40
N LYS A 58 -8.78 11.74 -9.91
CA LYS A 58 -9.31 11.34 -11.21
C LYS A 58 -9.17 12.46 -12.22
N SER A 59 -9.11 12.10 -13.50
CA SER A 59 -9.24 13.03 -14.62
C SER A 59 -10.62 13.69 -14.63
N ASN A 60 -10.72 14.84 -15.31
CA ASN A 60 -12.00 15.49 -15.54
C ASN A 60 -12.93 14.55 -16.31
N LYS A 61 -14.22 14.57 -15.95
CA LYS A 61 -15.25 13.75 -16.60
C LYS A 61 -15.50 14.24 -18.04
N PHE A 62 -15.55 15.55 -18.21
CA PHE A 62 -15.70 16.21 -19.50
C PHE A 62 -14.43 16.98 -19.85
N LEU A 63 -14.21 17.23 -21.14
CA LEU A 63 -13.16 18.14 -21.59
C LEU A 63 -13.50 19.57 -21.18
N ARG A 64 -12.48 20.32 -20.76
CA ARG A 64 -12.65 21.68 -20.25
C ARG A 64 -12.18 22.74 -21.23
N TYR A 65 -12.84 23.88 -21.23
CA TYR A 65 -12.47 25.01 -22.07
C TYR A 65 -12.69 26.34 -21.36
N CYS A 66 -12.01 27.37 -21.88
CA CYS A 66 -12.24 28.76 -21.48
C CYS A 66 -13.12 29.40 -22.55
N PRO A 67 -14.28 29.98 -22.18
CA PRO A 67 -15.15 30.66 -23.12
C PRO A 67 -14.51 31.81 -23.91
N ILE A 68 -13.62 32.56 -23.25
CA ILE A 68 -12.96 33.70 -23.88
C ILE A 68 -11.90 33.18 -24.87
N CYS A 69 -11.08 32.21 -24.47
CA CYS A 69 -10.15 31.54 -25.38
C CYS A 69 -10.84 30.98 -26.63
N TYR A 70 -11.98 30.32 -26.45
CA TYR A 70 -12.74 29.78 -27.57
C TYR A 70 -13.16 30.88 -28.55
N ARG A 71 -13.71 31.99 -28.04
CA ARG A 71 -14.12 33.12 -28.91
C ARG A 71 -12.94 33.78 -29.61
N GLU A 72 -11.82 33.94 -28.92
CA GLU A 72 -10.58 34.44 -29.53
C GLU A 72 -10.12 33.53 -30.68
N ASP A 73 -10.06 32.21 -30.44
CA ASP A 73 -9.66 31.25 -31.47
C ASP A 73 -10.62 31.26 -32.67
N MET A 74 -11.94 31.28 -32.44
CA MET A 74 -12.92 31.36 -33.52
C MET A 74 -12.79 32.64 -34.36
N ASN A 75 -12.45 33.78 -33.73
CA ASN A 75 -12.28 35.05 -34.42
C ASN A 75 -10.96 35.12 -35.20
N GLU A 76 -9.87 34.57 -34.66
CA GLU A 76 -8.53 34.67 -35.23
C GLU A 76 -8.20 33.55 -36.22
N LEU A 77 -8.65 32.33 -35.92
CA LEU A 77 -8.27 31.10 -36.64
C LEU A 77 -9.43 30.47 -37.39
N GLY A 78 -10.67 30.83 -37.05
CA GLY A 78 -11.90 30.20 -37.59
C GLY A 78 -12.24 28.86 -36.94
N GLU A 79 -11.39 28.35 -36.05
CA GLU A 79 -11.59 27.11 -35.30
C GLU A 79 -10.89 27.19 -33.92
N SER A 80 -11.40 26.42 -32.94
CA SER A 80 -10.81 26.32 -31.60
C SER A 80 -10.21 24.93 -31.38
N TYR A 81 -9.37 24.79 -30.35
CA TYR A 81 -8.74 23.52 -29.97
C TYR A 81 -8.72 23.28 -28.45
N TRP A 82 -8.65 22.00 -28.05
CA TRP A 82 -8.54 21.62 -26.64
C TRP A 82 -7.15 21.94 -26.10
N ARG A 83 -7.07 22.92 -25.21
CA ARG A 83 -5.83 23.26 -24.52
C ARG A 83 -5.47 22.19 -23.50
N ARG A 84 -4.23 21.68 -23.56
CA ARG A 84 -3.67 20.70 -22.60
C ARG A 84 -3.79 21.15 -21.15
N LEU A 85 -3.40 22.40 -20.87
CA LEU A 85 -3.40 22.94 -19.51
C LEU A 85 -4.80 22.90 -18.86
N HIS A 86 -5.86 23.13 -19.65
CA HIS A 86 -7.25 23.07 -19.16
C HIS A 86 -7.66 21.64 -18.75
N GLN A 87 -6.99 20.62 -19.26
CA GLN A 87 -7.29 19.21 -18.96
C GLN A 87 -6.49 18.66 -17.77
N VAL A 88 -5.53 19.42 -17.23
CA VAL A 88 -4.78 19.02 -16.05
C VAL A 88 -5.74 18.85 -14.86
N PRO A 89 -5.70 17.72 -14.12
CA PRO A 89 -6.48 17.57 -12.90
C PRO A 89 -6.18 18.71 -11.91
N GLY A 90 -7.23 19.33 -11.37
CA GLY A 90 -7.09 20.44 -10.42
C GLY A 90 -6.92 21.83 -11.04
N VAL A 91 -6.82 21.96 -12.36
CA VAL A 91 -6.92 23.28 -13.02
C VAL A 91 -8.40 23.66 -13.08
N LEU A 92 -8.75 24.73 -12.35
CA LEU A 92 -10.11 25.25 -12.27
C LEU A 92 -10.28 26.51 -13.12
N TYR A 93 -9.22 27.30 -13.26
CA TYR A 93 -9.23 28.57 -13.98
C TYR A 93 -8.41 28.52 -15.27
N CYS A 94 -8.79 29.35 -16.23
CA CYS A 94 -7.92 29.68 -17.35
C CYS A 94 -6.78 30.56 -16.86
N GLU A 95 -5.54 30.21 -17.18
CA GLU A 95 -4.38 31.04 -16.82
C GLU A 95 -4.38 32.39 -17.57
N LYS A 96 -4.84 32.42 -18.82
CA LYS A 96 -4.81 33.63 -19.65
C LYS A 96 -5.85 34.66 -19.21
N HIS A 97 -7.07 34.20 -18.89
CA HIS A 97 -8.22 35.08 -18.63
C HIS A 97 -8.68 35.08 -17.17
N GLU A 98 -8.11 34.20 -16.34
CA GLU A 98 -8.43 34.07 -14.92
C GLU A 98 -9.93 33.88 -14.59
N ILE A 99 -10.66 33.29 -15.53
CA ILE A 99 -12.06 32.86 -15.35
C ILE A 99 -12.13 31.35 -15.15
N LEU A 100 -13.20 30.87 -14.50
CA LEU A 100 -13.44 29.45 -14.34
C LEU A 100 -13.60 28.76 -15.70
N LEU A 101 -12.96 27.59 -15.82
CA LEU A 101 -13.12 26.70 -16.95
C LEU A 101 -14.50 26.05 -16.90
N LYS A 102 -15.08 25.85 -18.09
CA LYS A 102 -16.36 25.15 -18.26
C LYS A 102 -16.12 23.73 -18.74
N ASP A 103 -16.93 22.81 -18.25
CA ASP A 103 -17.04 21.47 -18.81
C ASP A 103 -17.81 21.57 -20.15
N SER A 104 -17.34 20.87 -21.18
CA SER A 104 -18.04 20.69 -22.45
C SER A 104 -19.03 19.52 -22.37
N GLN A 105 -19.75 19.26 -23.46
CA GLN A 105 -20.55 18.05 -23.59
C GLN A 105 -19.72 16.79 -23.94
N VAL A 106 -18.42 16.96 -24.22
CA VAL A 106 -17.53 15.88 -24.63
C VAL A 106 -16.97 15.18 -23.39
N LEU A 107 -17.35 13.91 -23.21
CA LEU A 107 -16.77 13.05 -22.19
C LEU A 107 -15.31 12.75 -22.50
N ASN A 108 -14.45 12.86 -21.48
CA ASN A 108 -13.02 12.51 -21.59
C ASN A 108 -12.81 10.99 -21.78
N THR A 109 -13.84 10.17 -21.54
CA THR A 109 -13.78 8.70 -21.58
C THR A 109 -14.55 8.08 -22.74
N ASP A 110 -15.24 8.87 -23.57
CA ASP A 110 -16.19 8.31 -24.53
C ASP A 110 -15.56 8.06 -25.90
N SER A 111 -15.62 6.79 -26.32
CA SER A 111 -15.08 6.18 -27.55
C SER A 111 -13.58 6.40 -27.83
N ARG A 112 -12.83 5.30 -28.00
CA ARG A 112 -11.40 5.32 -28.39
C ARG A 112 -11.15 5.80 -29.84
N ILE A 113 -12.18 6.32 -30.52
CA ILE A 113 -12.23 6.48 -31.98
C ILE A 113 -12.88 7.82 -32.42
N GLY A 114 -13.66 8.50 -31.56
CA GLY A 114 -14.30 9.77 -31.90
C GLY A 114 -13.33 10.95 -31.89
N TYR A 115 -13.37 11.78 -32.94
CA TYR A 115 -12.69 13.08 -32.99
C TYR A 115 -13.73 14.17 -32.77
N TYR A 116 -13.58 14.93 -31.67
CA TYR A 116 -14.49 16.01 -31.30
C TYR A 116 -13.69 17.31 -31.19
N CYS A 117 -13.93 18.26 -32.09
CA CYS A 117 -13.43 19.62 -31.95
C CYS A 117 -14.26 20.39 -30.93
N PRO A 118 -13.69 21.36 -30.21
CA PRO A 118 -14.50 22.34 -29.51
C PRO A 118 -15.22 23.20 -30.54
N ASP A 119 -16.54 23.09 -30.61
CA ASP A 119 -17.39 23.86 -31.50
C ASP A 119 -18.71 24.22 -30.80
N SER A 120 -19.57 24.99 -31.45
CA SER A 120 -20.82 25.46 -30.86
C SER A 120 -21.78 24.34 -30.46
N SER A 121 -21.62 23.13 -30.99
CA SER A 121 -22.47 21.98 -30.64
C SER A 121 -22.13 21.38 -29.28
N ASN A 122 -20.88 21.51 -28.83
CA ASN A 122 -20.40 20.90 -27.58
C ASN A 122 -19.83 21.90 -26.57
N CYS A 123 -19.56 23.13 -26.99
CA CYS A 123 -19.16 24.26 -26.16
C CYS A 123 -20.33 25.26 -26.04
N ASP A 124 -21.48 24.81 -25.54
CA ASP A 124 -22.60 25.71 -25.29
C ASP A 124 -22.34 26.57 -24.05
N PHE A 125 -22.56 27.88 -24.18
CA PHE A 125 -22.25 28.87 -23.15
C PHE A 125 -23.39 28.97 -22.15
N VAL A 126 -23.41 28.08 -21.16
CA VAL A 126 -24.25 28.30 -19.97
C VAL A 126 -23.46 29.10 -18.95
N GLU A 127 -23.94 30.29 -18.56
CA GLU A 127 -23.37 31.01 -17.42
C GLU A 127 -23.54 30.17 -16.16
N SER A 128 -22.40 29.84 -15.53
CA SER A 128 -22.39 29.23 -14.22
C SER A 128 -22.20 30.33 -13.19
N ASN A 129 -23.16 30.50 -12.28
CA ASN A 129 -23.06 31.43 -11.14
C ASN A 129 -22.14 30.90 -10.02
N ILE A 130 -21.20 30.00 -10.35
CA ILE A 130 -20.26 29.47 -9.37
C ILE A 130 -19.13 30.48 -9.24
N GLU A 131 -19.07 31.13 -8.09
CA GLU A 131 -17.98 32.02 -7.72
C GLU A 131 -17.31 31.44 -6.48
N TYR A 132 -15.98 31.32 -6.53
CA TYR A 132 -15.20 30.89 -5.37
C TYR A 132 -14.53 32.10 -4.75
N ASP A 133 -14.24 31.98 -3.46
CA ASP A 133 -13.46 32.98 -2.72
C ASP A 133 -12.12 33.30 -3.41
N ASP A 134 -11.69 34.56 -3.32
CA ASP A 134 -10.45 35.06 -3.93
C ASP A 134 -9.21 34.26 -3.52
N ARG A 135 -9.17 33.73 -2.30
CA ARG A 135 -8.07 32.87 -1.83
C ARG A 135 -8.00 31.58 -2.63
N ILE A 136 -9.14 30.95 -2.94
CA ILE A 136 -9.19 29.73 -3.77
C ILE A 136 -8.67 30.03 -5.17
N LYS A 137 -9.11 31.15 -5.76
CA LYS A 137 -8.63 31.58 -7.08
C LYS A 137 -7.11 31.78 -7.06
N LYS A 138 -6.58 32.51 -6.08
CA LYS A 138 -5.13 32.76 -5.94
C LYS A 138 -4.33 31.46 -5.81
N LEU A 139 -4.75 30.56 -4.92
CA LEU A 139 -4.10 29.26 -4.72
C LEU A 139 -4.12 28.41 -6.00
N ASN A 140 -5.23 28.44 -6.76
CA ASN A 140 -5.35 27.66 -7.98
C ASN A 140 -4.53 28.24 -9.12
N ILE A 141 -4.47 29.56 -9.29
CA ILE A 141 -3.63 30.20 -10.30
C ILE A 141 -2.14 29.88 -10.08
N GLU A 142 -1.69 29.86 -8.83
CA GLU A 142 -0.33 29.43 -8.48
C GLU A 142 -0.08 27.96 -8.83
N TYR A 143 -1.02 27.06 -8.50
CA TYR A 143 -0.98 25.67 -8.93
C TYR A 143 -0.91 25.53 -10.46
N ILE A 144 -1.70 26.32 -11.20
CA ILE A 144 -1.77 26.31 -12.66
C ILE A 144 -0.43 26.72 -13.29
N ARG A 145 0.24 27.74 -12.74
CA ARG A 145 1.57 28.16 -13.21
C ARG A 145 2.58 27.03 -13.09
N ASN A 146 2.58 26.35 -11.95
CA ASN A 146 3.42 25.19 -11.72
C ASN A 146 3.09 24.02 -12.67
N ALA A 147 1.81 23.73 -12.90
CA ALA A 147 1.38 22.71 -13.87
C ALA A 147 1.80 23.05 -15.32
N LYS A 148 1.73 24.32 -15.71
CA LYS A 148 2.15 24.81 -17.03
C LYS A 148 3.64 24.61 -17.26
N ILE A 149 4.47 24.84 -16.24
CA ILE A 149 5.92 24.57 -16.30
C ILE A 149 6.17 23.09 -16.60
N LEU A 150 5.53 22.18 -15.85
CA LEU A 150 5.67 20.73 -16.04
C LEU A 150 5.16 20.22 -17.39
N LEU A 151 4.21 20.92 -18.01
CA LEU A 151 3.71 20.57 -19.36
C LEU A 151 4.65 20.99 -20.49
N LYS A 152 5.45 22.04 -20.27
CA LYS A 152 6.30 22.63 -21.30
C LYS A 152 7.75 22.14 -21.24
N GLN A 153 8.28 21.92 -20.04
CA GLN A 153 9.68 21.55 -19.87
C GLN A 153 9.88 20.03 -19.88
N ASN A 154 11.03 19.59 -20.41
CA ASN A 154 11.45 18.20 -20.35
C ASN A 154 12.62 18.04 -19.35
N TYR A 155 12.29 17.79 -18.09
CA TYR A 155 13.27 17.64 -17.02
C TYR A 155 13.92 16.26 -17.02
N ASN A 156 15.17 16.17 -16.54
CA ASN A 156 15.75 14.88 -16.20
C ASN A 156 14.95 14.22 -15.08
N ARG A 157 14.59 12.95 -15.26
CA ARG A 157 13.75 12.22 -14.29
C ARG A 157 14.51 11.97 -13.00
N LYS A 158 13.78 11.98 -11.89
CA LYS A 158 14.32 11.74 -10.54
C LYS A 158 13.65 10.52 -9.93
N GLU A 159 14.46 9.68 -9.30
CA GLU A 159 13.96 8.52 -8.58
C GLU A 159 13.01 8.91 -7.44
N SER A 160 12.02 8.06 -7.18
CA SER A 160 11.01 8.28 -6.12
C SER A 160 11.65 8.54 -4.76
N GLN A 161 12.76 7.85 -4.45
CA GLN A 161 13.49 8.06 -3.20
C GLN A 161 14.19 9.43 -3.14
N PHE A 162 14.69 9.95 -4.26
CA PHE A 162 15.25 11.30 -4.34
C PHE A 162 14.18 12.34 -4.03
N LEU A 163 13.00 12.24 -4.68
CA LEU A 163 11.89 13.18 -4.46
C LEU A 163 11.44 13.18 -2.99
N ILE A 164 11.31 12.00 -2.36
CA ILE A 164 10.99 11.89 -0.94
C ILE A 164 12.05 12.57 -0.07
N ASN A 165 13.34 12.32 -0.36
CA ASN A 165 14.43 12.95 0.39
C ASN A 165 14.40 14.47 0.25
N PHE A 166 14.15 14.97 -0.96
CA PHE A 166 14.06 16.40 -1.23
C PHE A 166 12.92 17.05 -0.44
N TYR A 167 11.74 16.43 -0.41
CA TYR A 167 10.64 16.92 0.43
C TYR A 167 10.99 16.89 1.92
N ILE A 168 11.68 15.85 2.40
CA ILE A 168 12.12 15.77 3.80
C ILE A 168 13.10 16.89 4.14
N ASP A 169 14.00 17.24 3.22
CA ASP A 169 14.94 18.34 3.42
C ASP A 169 14.20 19.68 3.50
N ARG A 170 13.26 19.96 2.60
CA ARG A 170 12.44 21.19 2.64
C ARG A 170 11.53 21.27 3.86
N LEU A 171 10.99 20.12 4.29
CA LEU A 171 10.25 20.03 5.54
C LEU A 171 11.14 20.31 6.75
N ARG A 172 12.42 19.95 6.70
CA ARG A 172 13.39 20.30 7.76
C ARG A 172 13.62 21.80 7.81
N ASP A 173 13.78 22.45 6.66
CA ASP A 173 13.99 23.91 6.57
C ASP A 173 12.79 24.68 7.14
N LYS A 174 11.57 24.17 6.92
CA LYS A 174 10.33 24.70 7.51
C LYS A 174 10.05 24.26 8.97
N GLY A 175 10.96 23.52 9.61
CA GLY A 175 10.81 23.11 11.01
C GLY A 175 9.83 21.95 11.27
N PHE A 176 9.36 21.26 10.23
CA PHE A 176 8.46 20.10 10.34
C PHE A 176 9.18 18.78 10.58
N THR A 177 10.50 18.78 10.80
CA THR A 177 11.24 17.56 11.10
C THR A 177 12.24 17.73 12.23
N SER A 178 12.55 16.62 12.91
CA SER A 178 13.70 16.56 13.81
C SER A 178 15.01 16.65 13.02
N LYS A 179 16.13 16.88 13.72
CA LYS A 179 17.48 16.86 13.10
C LYS A 179 17.75 15.59 12.26
N GLY A 180 17.14 14.45 12.62
CA GLY A 180 17.29 13.18 11.89
C GLY A 180 16.31 12.98 10.72
N GLY A 181 15.43 13.94 10.43
CA GLY A 181 14.41 13.83 9.39
C GLY A 181 13.16 13.03 9.82
N SER A 182 12.92 12.90 11.13
CA SER A 182 11.63 12.39 11.63
C SER A 182 10.60 13.50 11.52
N ILE A 183 9.51 13.26 10.81
CA ILE A 183 8.51 14.28 10.48
C ILE A 183 7.53 14.45 11.64
N TYR A 184 7.33 15.69 12.08
CA TYR A 184 6.29 16.11 13.01
C TYR A 184 4.93 16.10 12.30
N MET A 185 4.36 14.90 12.18
CA MET A 185 3.26 14.64 11.25
C MET A 185 1.97 15.39 11.62
N LYS A 186 1.66 15.55 12.91
CA LYS A 186 0.44 16.23 13.34
C LYS A 186 0.50 17.73 13.00
N GLU A 187 1.67 18.32 13.22
CA GLU A 187 2.00 19.71 12.93
C GLU A 187 1.96 19.95 11.43
N LEU A 188 2.62 19.11 10.63
CA LEU A 188 2.57 19.18 9.17
C LEU A 188 1.14 19.12 8.65
N GLN A 189 0.32 18.18 9.13
CA GLN A 189 -1.06 18.03 8.68
C GLN A 189 -1.94 19.25 9.03
N ARG A 190 -1.74 19.83 10.21
CA ARG A 190 -2.46 21.03 10.64
C ARG A 190 -2.09 22.23 9.77
N GLU A 191 -0.80 22.52 9.64
CA GLU A 191 -0.32 23.65 8.81
C GLU A 191 -0.70 23.49 7.34
N PHE A 192 -0.73 22.26 6.82
CA PHE A 192 -1.17 21.99 5.46
C PHE A 192 -2.66 22.30 5.26
N LEU A 193 -3.50 22.00 6.25
CA LEU A 193 -4.94 22.34 6.23
C LEU A 193 -5.17 23.82 6.45
N ASP A 194 -4.39 24.47 7.31
CA ASP A 194 -4.48 25.92 7.52
C ASP A 194 -4.07 26.70 6.26
N TYR A 195 -3.07 26.19 5.53
CA TYR A 195 -2.61 26.76 4.26
C TYR A 195 -3.65 26.62 3.14
N TYR A 196 -4.24 25.44 2.95
CA TYR A 196 -5.15 25.19 1.82
C TYR A 196 -6.64 25.32 2.13
N SER A 197 -7.09 25.08 3.36
CA SER A 197 -8.48 24.77 3.75
C SER A 197 -9.01 23.45 3.20
N HIS A 198 -9.99 22.87 3.91
CA HIS A 198 -10.69 21.66 3.47
C HIS A 198 -11.41 21.86 2.12
N ASP A 199 -12.03 23.01 1.91
CA ASP A 199 -12.87 23.24 0.71
C ASP A 199 -12.02 23.30 -0.55
N TYR A 200 -10.87 23.97 -0.51
CA TYR A 200 -9.93 23.93 -1.63
C TYR A 200 -9.41 22.50 -1.88
N LEU A 201 -9.02 21.76 -0.83
CA LEU A 201 -8.51 20.40 -1.00
C LEU A 201 -9.56 19.43 -1.54
N LYS A 202 -10.85 19.65 -1.27
CA LYS A 202 -11.95 18.89 -1.91
C LYS A 202 -11.98 19.15 -3.40
N LEU A 203 -11.88 20.42 -3.84
CA LEU A 203 -11.78 20.77 -5.26
C LEU A 203 -10.55 20.12 -5.93
N MET A 204 -9.44 20.04 -5.19
CA MET A 204 -8.20 19.38 -5.63
C MET A 204 -8.20 17.84 -5.44
N GLN A 205 -9.35 17.23 -5.12
CA GLN A 205 -9.50 15.78 -4.91
C GLN A 205 -8.49 15.18 -3.90
N SER A 206 -8.05 16.00 -2.95
CA SER A 206 -6.94 15.72 -2.02
C SER A 206 -7.25 16.20 -0.61
N ASP A 207 -8.54 16.27 -0.25
CA ASP A 207 -8.94 16.45 1.15
C ASP A 207 -8.58 15.22 2.00
N PHE A 208 -8.38 15.43 3.29
CA PHE A 208 -8.02 14.37 4.22
C PHE A 208 -8.40 14.66 5.67
N ASP A 209 -8.56 13.58 6.44
CA ASP A 209 -8.79 13.62 7.87
C ASP A 209 -7.46 13.37 8.62
N ILE A 210 -7.13 14.26 9.56
CA ILE A 210 -5.95 14.17 10.41
C ILE A 210 -5.97 12.88 11.26
N ASN A 211 -7.15 12.45 11.71
CA ASN A 211 -7.33 11.30 12.59
C ASN A 211 -7.19 9.96 11.85
N ARG A 212 -7.30 9.97 10.52
CA ARG A 212 -7.18 8.76 9.70
C ARG A 212 -5.71 8.47 9.40
N GLU A 213 -5.16 7.40 9.96
CA GLU A 213 -3.75 7.03 9.74
C GLU A 213 -3.39 6.76 8.26
N GLY A 214 -4.36 6.33 7.46
CA GLY A 214 -4.19 6.09 6.02
C GLY A 214 -4.34 7.33 5.14
N ASN A 215 -4.29 8.55 5.70
CA ASN A 215 -4.38 9.77 4.90
C ASN A 215 -3.19 9.93 3.95
N TRP A 216 -3.43 10.63 2.84
CA TRP A 216 -2.45 10.68 1.76
C TRP A 216 -1.22 11.52 2.12
N VAL A 217 -1.35 12.60 2.89
CA VAL A 217 -0.23 13.47 3.30
C VAL A 217 0.82 12.66 4.07
N ARG A 218 0.37 11.83 5.02
CA ARG A 218 1.23 10.92 5.79
C ARG A 218 1.90 9.86 4.92
N LEU A 219 1.20 9.35 3.92
CA LEU A 219 1.72 8.33 3.00
C LEU A 219 2.61 8.94 1.91
N PHE A 220 2.46 10.24 1.61
CA PHE A 220 3.16 10.92 0.54
C PHE A 220 4.66 11.00 0.83
N VAL A 221 5.03 11.34 2.06
CA VAL A 221 6.42 11.51 2.52
C VAL A 221 7.05 10.21 3.09
N ARG A 222 6.42 9.06 2.79
CA ARG A 222 6.92 7.72 3.15
C ARG A 222 7.24 6.96 1.88
N ASN A 223 8.32 6.19 1.90
CA ASN A 223 8.58 5.25 0.82
C ASN A 223 7.63 4.05 0.97
N ASN A 224 6.77 3.86 -0.03
CA ASN A 224 5.79 2.78 -0.09
C ASN A 224 5.75 2.12 -1.48
N ASN A 225 6.75 2.40 -2.33
CA ASN A 225 6.82 1.98 -3.74
C ASN A 225 5.59 2.32 -4.61
N LYS A 226 4.68 3.17 -4.13
CA LYS A 226 3.51 3.61 -4.88
C LYS A 226 3.84 4.86 -5.68
N ILE A 227 3.22 4.95 -6.85
CA ILE A 227 3.25 6.13 -7.70
C ILE A 227 2.37 7.20 -7.08
N ARG A 228 2.90 8.43 -7.03
CA ARG A 228 2.24 9.59 -6.46
C ARG A 228 1.60 10.40 -7.58
N SER A 229 0.42 10.95 -7.30
CA SER A 229 -0.27 11.81 -8.25
C SER A 229 0.53 13.11 -8.47
N PRO A 230 0.76 13.55 -9.72
CA PRO A 230 1.38 14.83 -10.01
C PRO A 230 0.67 16.01 -9.35
N LEU A 231 -0.67 15.97 -9.22
CA LEU A 231 -1.44 16.98 -8.51
C LEU A 231 -0.95 17.14 -7.06
N ARG A 232 -0.73 16.02 -6.37
CA ARG A 232 -0.28 16.04 -4.96
C ARG A 232 1.18 16.47 -4.83
N HIS A 233 2.01 16.19 -5.83
CA HIS A 233 3.35 16.77 -5.91
C HIS A 233 3.28 18.29 -5.98
N LEU A 234 2.41 18.83 -6.85
CA LEU A 234 2.23 20.27 -6.99
C LEU A 234 1.70 20.93 -5.72
N LEU A 235 0.77 20.30 -5.00
CA LEU A 235 0.33 20.79 -3.68
C LEU A 235 1.49 20.82 -2.68
N PHE A 236 2.36 19.81 -2.67
CA PHE A 236 3.54 19.83 -1.80
C PHE A 236 4.57 20.87 -2.22
N ILE A 237 4.79 21.04 -3.53
CA ILE A 237 5.71 22.03 -4.10
C ILE A 237 5.27 23.44 -3.69
N GLN A 238 4.00 23.77 -3.87
CA GLN A 238 3.44 25.06 -3.50
C GLN A 238 3.44 25.28 -1.98
N PHE A 239 2.99 24.32 -1.17
CA PHE A 239 3.01 24.43 0.30
C PHE A 239 4.44 24.66 0.86
N LEU A 240 5.43 23.99 0.27
CA LEU A 240 6.82 24.10 0.69
C LEU A 240 7.57 25.25 0.03
N ASP A 241 6.92 26.03 -0.84
CA ASP A 241 7.51 27.13 -1.59
C ASP A 241 8.77 26.67 -2.37
N ILE A 242 8.62 25.57 -3.09
CA ILE A 242 9.70 24.94 -3.87
C ILE A 242 9.67 25.47 -5.30
N ASP A 243 10.82 25.91 -5.81
CA ASP A 243 11.00 26.12 -7.24
C ASP A 243 11.12 24.76 -7.96
N ILE A 244 10.33 24.59 -9.03
CA ILE A 244 10.29 23.34 -9.78
C ILE A 244 11.63 23.04 -10.47
N ASN A 245 12.27 24.05 -11.05
CA ASN A 245 13.56 23.87 -11.72
C ASN A 245 14.61 23.44 -10.69
N GLU A 246 14.64 24.10 -9.52
CA GLU A 246 15.54 23.73 -8.43
C GLU A 246 15.40 22.25 -8.04
N MET A 247 14.17 21.74 -7.92
CA MET A 247 13.92 20.33 -7.59
C MET A 247 14.55 19.38 -8.61
N PHE A 248 14.40 19.65 -9.91
CA PHE A 248 14.89 18.77 -10.97
C PHE A 248 16.38 18.97 -11.30
N GLU A 249 16.92 20.18 -11.09
CA GLU A 249 18.34 20.50 -11.27
C GLU A 249 19.21 20.00 -10.10
N SER A 250 18.62 19.89 -8.90
CA SER A 250 19.30 19.42 -7.70
C SER A 250 19.95 18.04 -7.89
N LYS A 251 21.26 17.96 -7.65
CA LYS A 251 22.04 16.71 -7.81
C LYS A 251 21.91 15.77 -6.61
N ARG A 252 21.60 16.29 -5.43
CA ARG A 252 21.58 15.51 -4.18
C ARG A 252 20.44 15.96 -3.27
N ALA A 253 19.84 14.99 -2.60
CA ALA A 253 18.94 15.19 -1.47
C ALA A 253 19.40 14.29 -0.31
N ILE A 254 19.42 14.83 0.91
CA ILE A 254 19.92 14.18 2.11
C ILE A 254 18.85 13.24 2.69
N GLY A 255 17.63 13.73 2.89
CA GLY A 255 16.53 12.94 3.44
C GLY A 255 16.74 12.55 4.91
N ARG A 256 16.33 11.33 5.30
CA ARG A 256 16.45 10.87 6.70
C ARG A 256 17.89 10.50 7.04
N ILE A 257 18.36 10.96 8.20
CA ILE A 257 19.71 10.71 8.69
C ILE A 257 19.64 9.93 10.00
N LYS A 258 20.41 8.86 10.13
CA LYS A 258 20.58 8.17 11.41
C LYS A 258 21.47 9.01 12.31
N ILE A 259 20.89 9.59 13.35
CA ILE A 259 21.64 10.28 14.40
C ILE A 259 21.92 9.29 15.52
N THR A 260 23.11 8.72 15.52
CA THR A 260 23.64 7.97 16.66
C THR A 260 24.27 8.95 17.64
N LYS A 261 23.58 9.27 18.73
CA LYS A 261 24.22 9.96 19.86
C LYS A 261 25.14 8.95 20.55
N LYS A 262 26.45 9.16 20.46
CA LYS A 262 27.41 8.51 21.36
C LYS A 262 27.09 9.05 22.76
N ARG A 263 26.51 8.21 23.63
CA ARG A 263 26.30 8.58 25.03
C ARG A 263 27.63 8.38 25.73
N GLU A 264 28.13 9.39 26.42
CA GLU A 264 29.26 9.21 27.30
C GLU A 264 28.80 8.44 28.56
N PRO A 265 29.69 7.64 29.18
CA PRO A 265 29.37 6.95 30.42
C PRO A 265 28.98 7.97 31.50
N ILE A 266 27.73 7.93 31.97
CA ILE A 266 27.22 8.82 33.03
C ILE A 266 27.88 8.48 34.37
N PHE A 267 28.19 7.20 34.57
CA PHE A 267 28.86 6.65 35.75
C PHE A 267 30.28 6.24 35.40
N ASP A 268 31.17 6.36 36.39
CA ASP A 268 32.52 5.83 36.27
C ASP A 268 32.48 4.33 35.98
N LEU A 269 33.13 3.95 34.86
CA LEU A 269 33.13 2.59 34.36
C LEU A 269 33.89 1.64 35.30
N ASN A 270 34.93 2.12 35.98
CA ASN A 270 35.71 1.30 36.90
C ASN A 270 34.89 0.93 38.14
N THR A 271 34.16 1.88 38.71
CA THR A 271 33.20 1.63 39.80
C THR A 271 32.17 0.55 39.40
N LYS A 272 31.63 0.62 38.18
CA LYS A 272 30.66 -0.37 37.68
C LYS A 272 31.29 -1.74 37.38
N ARG A 273 32.55 -1.78 36.95
CA ARG A 273 33.32 -3.02 36.84
C ARG A 273 33.53 -3.69 38.19
N GLU A 274 33.89 -2.92 39.22
CA GLU A 274 34.05 -3.44 40.59
C GLU A 274 32.73 -3.98 41.17
N GLU A 275 31.62 -3.26 40.98
CA GLU A 275 30.29 -3.74 41.34
C GLU A 275 29.96 -5.07 40.61
N TRP A 276 30.36 -5.21 39.35
CA TRP A 276 30.11 -6.43 38.57
C TRP A 276 30.96 -7.60 39.06
N LEU A 277 32.22 -7.37 39.42
CA LEU A 277 33.08 -8.39 40.03
C LEU A 277 32.54 -8.85 41.40
N LYS A 278 32.10 -7.92 42.25
CA LYS A 278 31.44 -8.25 43.53
C LYS A 278 30.17 -9.06 43.32
N LEU A 279 29.40 -8.76 42.27
CA LEU A 279 28.20 -9.52 41.93
C LEU A 279 28.55 -10.96 41.52
N ILE A 280 29.65 -11.17 40.78
CA ILE A 280 30.14 -12.51 40.44
C ILE A 280 30.61 -13.25 41.71
N GLU A 281 31.37 -12.59 42.58
CA GLU A 281 31.90 -13.17 43.82
C GLU A 281 30.78 -13.61 44.79
N ASN A 282 29.74 -12.78 44.92
CA ASN A 282 28.58 -13.06 45.77
C ASN A 282 27.64 -14.15 45.21
N ASN A 283 27.84 -14.59 43.96
CA ASN A 283 27.00 -15.59 43.30
C ASN A 283 27.84 -16.75 42.72
N PRO A 284 28.55 -17.51 43.57
CA PRO A 284 29.40 -18.59 43.11
C PRO A 284 28.58 -19.67 42.38
N GLY A 285 29.01 -20.02 41.17
CA GLY A 285 28.36 -21.05 40.35
C GLY A 285 27.24 -20.56 39.43
N ALA A 286 26.82 -19.29 39.53
CA ALA A 286 25.85 -18.70 38.62
C ALA A 286 26.39 -18.61 37.20
N ASN A 287 25.57 -18.95 36.21
CA ASN A 287 25.92 -18.81 34.80
C ASN A 287 25.68 -17.38 34.28
N ARG A 288 26.23 -17.05 33.11
CA ARG A 288 26.10 -15.73 32.49
C ARG A 288 24.65 -15.22 32.39
N SER A 289 23.68 -16.10 32.14
CA SER A 289 22.27 -15.70 32.04
C SER A 289 21.70 -15.35 33.42
N GLU A 290 22.05 -16.11 34.45
CA GLU A 290 21.65 -15.84 35.84
C GLU A 290 22.27 -14.54 36.34
N LEU A 291 23.58 -14.34 36.14
CA LEU A 291 24.29 -13.11 36.50
C LEU A 291 23.70 -11.89 35.78
N LYS A 292 23.31 -12.04 34.51
CA LYS A 292 22.63 -11.00 33.74
C LYS A 292 21.27 -10.65 34.34
N GLU A 293 20.48 -11.62 34.79
CA GLU A 293 19.18 -11.31 35.39
C GLU A 293 19.32 -10.68 36.79
N ILE A 294 20.26 -11.17 37.61
CA ILE A 294 20.56 -10.61 38.94
C ILE A 294 21.06 -9.16 38.82
N GLY A 295 21.95 -8.89 37.88
CA GLY A 295 22.61 -7.60 37.70
C GLY A 295 22.17 -6.81 36.47
N LYS A 296 20.92 -6.93 36.02
CA LYS A 296 20.45 -6.48 34.68
C LYS A 296 20.85 -5.06 34.26
N GLY A 297 20.75 -4.09 35.16
CA GLY A 297 21.16 -2.71 34.90
C GLY A 297 22.68 -2.56 34.77
N LEU A 298 23.41 -3.21 35.68
CA LEU A 298 24.87 -3.20 35.74
C LEU A 298 25.50 -3.94 34.56
N HIS A 299 24.98 -5.13 34.23
CA HIS A 299 25.27 -5.88 33.02
C HIS A 299 25.15 -4.98 31.78
N THR A 300 23.98 -4.38 31.60
CA THR A 300 23.70 -3.55 30.42
C THR A 300 24.69 -2.40 30.30
N TYR A 301 25.03 -1.76 31.43
CA TYR A 301 25.99 -0.66 31.46
C TYR A 301 27.41 -1.11 31.07
N VAL A 302 27.95 -2.10 31.78
CA VAL A 302 29.32 -2.60 31.54
C VAL A 302 29.45 -3.23 30.15
N TYR A 303 28.48 -4.03 29.71
CA TYR A 303 28.50 -4.65 28.38
C TYR A 303 28.46 -3.62 27.24
N THR A 304 27.75 -2.50 27.44
CA THR A 304 27.63 -1.44 26.43
C THR A 304 28.93 -0.64 26.27
N TYR A 305 29.63 -0.38 27.38
CA TYR A 305 30.81 0.49 27.39
C TYR A 305 32.14 -0.28 27.40
N ASP A 306 32.15 -1.56 27.79
CA ASP A 306 33.33 -2.43 27.76
C ASP A 306 32.98 -3.92 27.65
N ARG A 307 32.64 -4.32 26.43
CA ARG A 307 32.27 -5.70 26.12
C ARG A 307 33.43 -6.69 26.29
N GLU A 308 34.64 -6.30 25.90
CA GLU A 308 35.80 -7.19 25.95
C GLU A 308 36.17 -7.56 27.38
N TRP A 309 36.19 -6.58 28.30
CA TRP A 309 36.39 -6.83 29.72
C TRP A 309 35.28 -7.71 30.28
N TYR A 310 34.02 -7.39 29.98
CA TYR A 310 32.88 -8.19 30.43
C TYR A 310 33.01 -9.66 29.99
N ASP A 311 33.39 -9.89 28.73
CA ASP A 311 33.54 -11.22 28.16
C ASP A 311 34.70 -12.01 28.78
N LYS A 312 35.73 -11.31 29.27
CA LYS A 312 36.89 -11.90 29.96
C LYS A 312 36.58 -12.32 31.39
N VAL A 313 35.82 -11.53 32.14
CA VAL A 313 35.60 -11.75 33.59
C VAL A 313 34.36 -12.57 33.90
N THR A 314 33.36 -12.57 33.02
CA THR A 314 32.06 -13.22 33.30
C THR A 314 32.11 -14.72 32.93
N PRO A 315 31.85 -15.64 33.88
CA PRO A 315 31.89 -17.08 33.63
C PRO A 315 31.05 -17.51 32.42
N LYS A 316 31.65 -18.28 31.52
CA LYS A 316 30.92 -18.91 30.40
C LYS A 316 30.15 -20.12 30.96
N GLY A 317 28.85 -20.22 30.63
CA GLY A 317 28.06 -21.39 31.03
C GLY A 317 28.66 -22.68 30.44
N LYS A 318 28.56 -23.80 31.17
CA LYS A 318 28.86 -25.12 30.61
C LYS A 318 27.96 -25.35 29.39
N PRO A 319 28.47 -25.88 28.26
CA PRO A 319 27.61 -26.29 27.17
C PRO A 319 26.55 -27.25 27.72
N GLY A 320 25.28 -26.99 27.40
CA GLY A 320 24.15 -27.81 27.88
C GLY A 320 24.34 -29.29 27.55
N ARG A 321 23.77 -30.16 28.39
CA ARG A 321 23.82 -31.62 28.34
C ARG A 321 23.92 -32.18 26.91
N MET A 322 24.87 -33.11 26.70
CA MET A 322 24.95 -33.98 25.51
C MET A 322 23.57 -34.56 25.19
N GLY A 323 23.33 -34.74 23.89
CA GLY A 323 22.03 -34.97 23.26
C GLY A 323 21.10 -35.93 24.00
N GLY A 324 19.80 -35.63 23.91
CA GLY A 324 18.74 -36.49 24.42
C GLY A 324 18.91 -37.92 23.91
N GLU A 325 18.52 -38.87 24.75
CA GLU A 325 18.52 -40.30 24.48
C GLU A 325 18.11 -40.60 23.03
N THR A 326 18.86 -41.49 22.37
CA THR A 326 18.55 -41.98 21.03
C THR A 326 17.10 -42.44 21.00
N VAL A 327 16.27 -41.70 20.28
CA VAL A 327 14.84 -41.99 20.16
C VAL A 327 14.68 -43.29 19.38
N ASP A 328 14.04 -44.28 19.99
CA ASP A 328 13.53 -45.47 19.29
C ASP A 328 12.36 -45.04 18.40
N TRP A 329 12.65 -44.93 17.10
CA TRP A 329 11.69 -44.44 16.11
C TRP A 329 10.63 -45.45 15.75
N GLU A 330 10.90 -46.75 15.87
CA GLU A 330 9.93 -47.79 15.55
C GLU A 330 8.84 -47.81 16.62
N LYS A 331 9.24 -47.78 17.90
CA LYS A 331 8.30 -47.65 19.02
C LYS A 331 7.53 -46.32 18.94
N ARG A 332 8.21 -45.22 18.63
CA ARG A 332 7.58 -43.90 18.52
C ARG A 332 6.59 -43.81 17.36
N ASP A 333 6.89 -44.42 16.22
CA ASP A 333 5.96 -44.49 15.09
C ASP A 333 4.71 -45.29 15.44
N GLU A 334 4.86 -46.44 16.13
CA GLU A 334 3.72 -47.21 16.60
C GLU A 334 2.86 -46.42 17.61
N GLU A 335 3.47 -45.76 18.59
CA GLU A 335 2.75 -44.90 19.53
C GLU A 335 2.01 -43.76 18.82
N CYS A 336 2.66 -43.12 17.85
CA CYS A 336 2.10 -42.01 17.09
C CYS A 336 0.94 -42.47 16.17
N LEU A 337 1.04 -43.66 15.58
CA LEU A 337 -0.03 -44.29 14.82
C LEU A 337 -1.27 -44.53 15.68
N GLN A 338 -1.10 -45.10 16.89
CA GLN A 338 -2.23 -45.36 17.80
C GLN A 338 -2.91 -44.07 18.26
N LEU A 339 -2.13 -43.01 18.52
CA LEU A 339 -2.68 -41.69 18.83
C LEU A 339 -3.42 -41.08 17.64
N SER A 340 -2.88 -41.22 16.43
CA SER A 340 -3.50 -40.72 15.20
C SER A 340 -4.82 -41.42 14.91
N LYS A 341 -4.90 -42.75 15.10
CA LYS A 341 -6.13 -43.55 14.98
C LYS A 341 -7.22 -43.10 15.97
N LYS A 342 -6.84 -42.68 17.16
CA LYS A 342 -7.76 -42.14 18.18
C LYS A 342 -8.17 -40.69 17.90
N ALA A 343 -7.34 -39.91 17.22
CA ALA A 343 -7.59 -38.50 16.91
C ALA A 343 -8.64 -38.33 15.80
N VAL A 344 -8.63 -39.18 14.76
CA VAL A 344 -9.53 -39.04 13.61
C VAL A 344 -11.02 -39.05 14.00
N PRO A 345 -11.52 -40.01 14.80
CA PRO A 345 -12.92 -39.99 15.25
C PRO A 345 -13.27 -38.75 16.09
N LYS A 346 -12.33 -38.25 16.90
CA LYS A 346 -12.52 -37.03 17.70
C LYS A 346 -12.66 -35.79 16.82
N ILE A 347 -11.90 -35.70 15.74
CA ILE A 347 -11.99 -34.60 14.78
C ILE A 347 -13.30 -34.68 13.99
N LEU A 348 -13.74 -35.88 13.62
CA LEU A 348 -14.99 -36.12 12.89
C LEU A 348 -16.22 -35.76 13.72
N ASN A 349 -16.27 -36.18 14.98
CA ASN A 349 -17.42 -36.05 15.87
C ASN A 349 -17.32 -34.83 16.80
N ARG A 350 -16.50 -33.84 16.44
CA ARG A 350 -16.33 -32.63 17.25
C ARG A 350 -17.57 -31.75 17.14
N ASP A 351 -18.08 -31.29 18.28
CA ASP A 351 -19.19 -30.34 18.33
C ASP A 351 -18.83 -29.01 17.64
N GLY A 352 -19.82 -28.49 16.90
CA GLY A 352 -19.72 -27.24 16.16
C GLY A 352 -19.06 -27.40 14.79
N LYS A 353 -18.38 -26.34 14.34
CA LYS A 353 -17.93 -26.19 12.95
C LYS A 353 -16.94 -27.30 12.53
N PRO A 354 -17.21 -28.05 11.45
CA PRO A 354 -16.35 -29.11 10.94
C PRO A 354 -14.90 -28.66 10.66
N ILE A 355 -13.95 -29.44 11.19
CA ILE A 355 -12.51 -29.35 10.92
C ILE A 355 -12.15 -30.43 9.91
N ARG A 356 -11.42 -30.06 8.85
CA ARG A 356 -10.94 -31.00 7.84
C ARG A 356 -9.96 -31.98 8.46
N ILE A 357 -10.08 -33.27 8.12
CA ILE A 357 -9.08 -34.27 8.50
C ILE A 357 -7.84 -34.08 7.62
N GLY A 358 -6.74 -33.65 8.22
CA GLY A 358 -5.43 -33.59 7.56
C GLY A 358 -4.29 -33.68 8.57
N VAL A 359 -3.06 -33.70 8.05
CA VAL A 359 -1.82 -33.83 8.85
C VAL A 359 -1.82 -32.88 10.04
N GLU A 360 -2.16 -31.61 9.82
CA GLU A 360 -2.09 -30.58 10.85
C GLU A 360 -3.23 -30.69 11.88
N SER A 361 -4.43 -31.09 11.48
CA SER A 361 -5.53 -31.30 12.44
C SER A 361 -5.25 -32.49 13.35
N ILE A 362 -4.69 -33.57 12.79
CA ILE A 362 -4.30 -34.77 13.54
C ILE A 362 -3.17 -34.44 14.52
N ARG A 363 -2.10 -33.78 14.06
CA ARG A 363 -0.98 -33.34 14.91
C ARG A 363 -1.45 -32.53 16.11
N ARG A 364 -2.36 -31.58 15.86
CA ARG A 364 -2.87 -30.68 16.88
C ARG A 364 -3.79 -31.39 17.88
N GLU A 365 -4.54 -32.39 17.42
CA GLU A 365 -5.40 -33.23 18.27
C GLU A 365 -4.58 -34.18 19.16
N ILE A 366 -3.47 -34.75 18.66
CA ILE A 366 -2.59 -35.61 19.46
C ILE A 366 -1.64 -34.83 20.39
N GLY A 367 -1.50 -33.51 20.21
CA GLY A 367 -0.75 -32.62 21.11
C GLY A 367 0.78 -32.68 20.99
N VAL A 368 1.32 -33.07 19.84
CA VAL A 368 2.76 -33.27 19.65
C VAL A 368 3.47 -32.08 18.97
N ARG A 369 4.78 -31.95 19.22
CA ARG A 369 5.64 -30.85 18.71
C ARG A 369 6.29 -31.23 17.36
N ASN A 370 7.35 -30.51 16.98
CA ASN A 370 7.99 -30.59 15.66
C ASN A 370 8.52 -31.98 15.26
N TRP A 371 8.72 -32.90 16.21
CA TRP A 371 9.19 -34.25 15.89
C TRP A 371 8.17 -35.07 15.08
N PHE A 372 6.89 -34.67 15.05
CA PHE A 372 5.86 -35.31 14.22
C PHE A 372 6.13 -35.19 12.71
N TYR A 373 6.98 -34.24 12.30
CA TYR A 373 7.39 -34.08 10.91
C TYR A 373 8.60 -34.94 10.54
N ASP A 374 9.06 -35.82 11.43
CA ASP A 374 10.18 -36.71 11.15
C ASP A 374 9.78 -37.78 10.13
N LYS A 375 10.64 -37.98 9.13
CA LYS A 375 10.40 -38.90 8.01
C LYS A 375 10.37 -40.38 8.42
N ARG A 376 10.80 -40.70 9.64
CA ARG A 376 10.83 -42.07 10.18
C ARG A 376 9.47 -42.55 10.70
N LEU A 377 8.46 -41.68 10.76
CA LEU A 377 7.09 -42.05 11.16
C LEU A 377 6.30 -42.69 10.00
N ILE A 378 6.85 -43.73 9.40
CA ILE A 378 6.37 -44.32 8.13
C ILE A 378 4.92 -44.81 8.28
N LYS A 379 4.64 -45.64 9.29
CA LYS A 379 3.29 -46.21 9.51
C LYS A 379 2.27 -45.12 9.83
N THR A 380 2.68 -44.11 10.59
CA THR A 380 1.83 -42.96 10.90
C THR A 380 1.43 -42.21 9.63
N TYR A 381 2.37 -41.90 8.75
CA TYR A 381 2.08 -41.17 7.50
C TYR A 381 1.25 -42.01 6.52
N GLU A 382 1.52 -43.31 6.38
CA GLU A 382 0.67 -44.21 5.59
C GLU A 382 -0.79 -44.21 6.07
N TYR A 383 -1.01 -44.25 7.39
CA TYR A 383 -2.35 -44.14 7.94
C TYR A 383 -2.97 -42.75 7.69
N ILE A 384 -2.23 -41.67 7.91
CA ILE A 384 -2.72 -40.32 7.69
C ILE A 384 -3.16 -40.14 6.24
N ASP A 385 -2.35 -40.57 5.28
CA ASP A 385 -2.67 -40.49 3.86
C ASP A 385 -3.93 -41.30 3.51
N SER A 386 -4.19 -42.42 4.18
CA SER A 386 -5.42 -43.20 4.00
C SER A 386 -6.70 -42.55 4.55
N VAL A 387 -6.58 -41.56 5.45
CA VAL A 387 -7.72 -40.91 6.13
C VAL A 387 -7.82 -39.41 5.87
N VAL A 388 -6.87 -38.82 5.15
CA VAL A 388 -6.93 -37.40 4.77
C VAL A 388 -8.18 -37.18 3.93
N GLU A 389 -9.02 -36.26 4.40
CA GLU A 389 -10.23 -35.87 3.72
C GLU A 389 -9.85 -34.96 2.55
N ASP A 390 -10.32 -35.27 1.33
CA ASP A 390 -10.15 -34.37 0.20
C ASP A 390 -10.92 -33.06 0.43
N ILE A 391 -10.59 -32.05 -0.39
CA ILE A 391 -11.12 -30.70 -0.20
C ILE A 391 -12.65 -30.67 -0.40
N ASP A 392 -13.18 -31.44 -1.34
CA ASP A 392 -14.60 -31.40 -1.70
C ASP A 392 -15.45 -32.21 -0.73
N SER A 393 -15.00 -33.38 -0.29
CA SER A 393 -15.64 -34.13 0.81
C SER A 393 -15.74 -33.28 2.07
N TYR A 394 -14.66 -32.57 2.44
CA TYR A 394 -14.68 -31.62 3.55
C TYR A 394 -15.69 -30.49 3.36
N ARG A 395 -15.73 -29.89 2.17
CA ARG A 395 -16.68 -28.82 1.84
C ARG A 395 -18.11 -29.31 1.98
N ILE A 396 -18.43 -30.47 1.41
CA ILE A 396 -19.77 -31.07 1.49
C ILE A 396 -20.16 -31.32 2.95
N ARG A 397 -19.31 -31.96 3.76
CA ARG A 397 -19.59 -32.19 5.19
C ARG A 397 -19.87 -30.89 5.94
N LYS A 398 -19.11 -29.84 5.64
CA LYS A 398 -19.29 -28.51 6.23
C LYS A 398 -20.56 -27.80 5.77
N ILE A 399 -20.94 -27.96 4.50
CA ILE A 399 -22.20 -27.45 3.96
C ILE A 399 -23.38 -28.14 4.64
N ARG A 400 -23.36 -29.48 4.75
CA ARG A 400 -24.40 -30.26 5.44
C ARG A 400 -24.55 -29.85 6.90
N TRP A 401 -23.43 -29.69 7.61
CA TRP A 401 -23.44 -29.16 8.98
C TRP A 401 -24.12 -27.79 9.05
N ALA A 402 -23.74 -26.85 8.18
CA ALA A 402 -24.32 -25.51 8.18
C ALA A 402 -25.83 -25.53 7.88
N ILE A 403 -26.28 -26.39 6.96
CA ILE A 403 -27.70 -26.55 6.65
C ILE A 403 -28.46 -27.09 7.86
N ASN A 404 -27.96 -28.15 8.52
CA ASN A 404 -28.62 -28.77 9.67
C ASN A 404 -28.73 -27.79 10.86
N GLU A 405 -27.66 -27.07 11.19
CA GLU A 405 -27.67 -26.05 12.25
C GLU A 405 -28.68 -24.93 11.95
N MET A 406 -28.74 -24.48 10.69
CA MET A 406 -29.69 -23.45 10.27
C MET A 406 -31.15 -23.96 10.32
N LEU A 407 -31.39 -25.24 10.03
CA LEU A 407 -32.70 -25.88 10.18
C LEU A 407 -33.13 -25.92 11.65
N GLU A 408 -32.24 -26.37 12.54
CA GLU A 408 -32.49 -26.42 13.99
C GLU A 408 -32.74 -25.01 14.57
N GLY A 409 -32.05 -23.99 14.04
CA GLY A 409 -32.22 -22.59 14.41
C GLY A 409 -33.45 -21.89 13.79
N ASN A 410 -34.30 -22.57 13.01
CA ASN A 410 -35.41 -21.98 12.26
C ASN A 410 -34.98 -20.81 11.34
N GLU A 411 -33.75 -20.83 10.83
CA GLU A 411 -33.25 -19.79 9.94
C GLU A 411 -33.71 -19.99 8.49
N LYS A 412 -33.92 -18.88 7.77
CA LYS A 412 -34.21 -18.94 6.32
C LYS A 412 -32.99 -19.44 5.55
N ILE A 413 -33.13 -20.60 4.90
CA ILE A 413 -32.08 -21.23 4.10
C ILE A 413 -32.05 -20.66 2.69
N THR A 414 -30.90 -20.14 2.30
CA THR A 414 -30.59 -19.73 0.91
C THR A 414 -29.13 -20.08 0.62
N PRO A 415 -28.74 -20.34 -0.65
CA PRO A 415 -27.35 -20.66 -0.98
C PRO A 415 -26.34 -19.65 -0.42
N TYR A 416 -26.67 -18.35 -0.51
CA TYR A 416 -25.82 -17.27 0.00
C TYR A 416 -25.67 -17.31 1.53
N LYS A 417 -26.76 -17.55 2.28
CA LYS A 417 -26.69 -17.63 3.75
C LYS A 417 -25.93 -18.86 4.22
N VAL A 418 -26.17 -20.03 3.61
CA VAL A 418 -25.41 -21.25 3.91
C VAL A 418 -23.92 -21.05 3.63
N GLN A 419 -23.58 -20.36 2.54
CA GLN A 419 -22.20 -20.04 2.17
C GLN A 419 -21.50 -19.15 3.21
N LEU A 420 -22.21 -18.16 3.75
CA LEU A 420 -21.72 -17.31 4.84
C LEU A 420 -21.59 -18.10 6.15
N TYR A 421 -22.60 -18.91 6.52
CA TYR A 421 -22.61 -19.68 7.76
C TYR A 421 -21.49 -20.74 7.80
N ALA A 422 -21.30 -21.47 6.71
CA ALA A 422 -20.20 -22.41 6.55
C ALA A 422 -18.82 -21.70 6.48
N GLY A 423 -18.80 -20.37 6.27
CA GLY A 423 -17.61 -19.52 6.26
C GLY A 423 -16.74 -19.68 5.01
N PHE A 424 -17.37 -19.76 3.83
CA PHE A 424 -16.67 -19.80 2.54
C PHE A 424 -16.54 -18.43 1.86
N GLY A 425 -17.11 -17.38 2.45
CA GLY A 425 -17.16 -16.02 1.89
C GLY A 425 -18.19 -15.91 0.74
N GLY A 426 -18.86 -14.77 0.61
CA GLY A 426 -20.05 -14.62 -0.24
C GLY A 426 -19.83 -14.65 -1.77
N ASN A 427 -18.57 -14.65 -2.25
CA ASN A 427 -18.23 -14.50 -3.66
C ASN A 427 -17.67 -15.77 -4.33
N ASN A 428 -17.59 -16.90 -3.62
CA ASN A 428 -17.05 -18.15 -4.19
C ASN A 428 -18.11 -18.87 -5.02
N LYS A 429 -18.01 -18.79 -6.36
CA LYS A 429 -18.98 -19.38 -7.30
C LYS A 429 -18.97 -20.92 -7.31
N GLU A 430 -17.81 -21.54 -7.16
CA GLU A 430 -17.64 -23.00 -7.15
C GLU A 430 -18.34 -23.64 -5.95
N VAL A 431 -18.10 -23.08 -4.76
CA VAL A 431 -18.76 -23.53 -3.53
C VAL A 431 -20.26 -23.30 -3.56
N ARG A 432 -20.71 -22.21 -4.21
CA ARG A 432 -22.14 -21.92 -4.35
C ARG A 432 -22.87 -23.01 -5.15
N LEU A 433 -22.27 -23.51 -6.22
CA LEU A 433 -22.81 -24.64 -6.99
C LEU A 433 -22.92 -25.91 -6.15
N LEU A 434 -21.91 -26.19 -5.32
CA LEU A 434 -21.95 -27.32 -4.38
C LEU A 434 -23.09 -27.19 -3.36
N ILE A 435 -23.30 -25.97 -2.84
CA ILE A 435 -24.40 -25.69 -1.91
C ILE A 435 -25.76 -25.87 -2.59
N GLU A 436 -25.93 -25.35 -3.80
CA GLU A 436 -27.17 -25.49 -4.56
C GLU A 436 -27.49 -26.97 -4.83
N LYS A 437 -26.50 -27.78 -5.19
CA LYS A 437 -26.63 -29.23 -5.36
C LYS A 437 -27.01 -29.94 -4.06
N GLU A 438 -26.37 -29.61 -2.93
CA GLU A 438 -26.71 -30.24 -1.65
C GLU A 438 -28.11 -29.84 -1.14
N LEU A 439 -28.53 -28.59 -1.36
CA LEU A 439 -29.88 -28.14 -1.03
C LEU A 439 -30.95 -28.83 -1.88
N GLN A 440 -30.64 -29.14 -3.15
CA GLN A 440 -31.51 -29.97 -4.01
C GLN A 440 -31.57 -31.41 -3.51
N ASN A 441 -30.42 -32.01 -3.18
CA ASN A 441 -30.34 -33.37 -2.62
C ASN A 441 -31.16 -33.52 -1.32
N MET A 442 -31.24 -32.45 -0.52
CA MET A 442 -32.03 -32.40 0.72
C MET A 442 -33.49 -31.98 0.52
N GLY A 443 -33.93 -31.72 -0.72
CA GLY A 443 -35.31 -31.32 -1.03
C GLY A 443 -35.70 -29.90 -0.59
N ILE A 444 -34.72 -29.06 -0.22
CA ILE A 444 -34.94 -27.69 0.28
C ILE A 444 -35.12 -26.69 -0.88
N LEU A 445 -34.52 -26.96 -2.05
CA LEU A 445 -34.71 -26.20 -3.29
C LEU A 445 -35.45 -27.06 -4.32
N LYS A 446 -36.52 -26.52 -4.94
CA LYS A 446 -37.18 -27.16 -6.10
C LYS A 446 -36.34 -26.96 -7.36
N GLU A 447 -36.40 -27.93 -8.29
CA GLU A 447 -35.69 -27.87 -9.58
C GLU A 447 -35.90 -26.52 -10.28
N ILE A 448 -34.79 -25.87 -10.64
CA ILE A 448 -34.80 -24.75 -11.56
C ILE A 448 -34.87 -25.37 -12.96
N LYS A 449 -36.01 -25.25 -13.63
CA LYS A 449 -36.14 -25.58 -15.06
C LYS A 449 -35.23 -24.72 -15.92
#